data_AF-A0A9J6AZX7-F1
#
_entry.id   AF-A0A9J6AZX7-F1
#
_cell.length_a   1.000
_cell.length_b   1.000
_cell.length_c   1.000
_cell.angle_alpha   90.00
_cell.angle_beta   90.00
_cell.angle_gamma   90.00
#
_symmetry.space_group_name_H-M   'P 1'
#
loop_
_entity.id
_entity.type
_entity.pdbx_description
1 polymer ?
#
loop_
_entity_poly.entity_id
_entity_poly.type
_entity_poly.pdbx_seq_one_letter_code
_entity_poly.pdbx_strand_id
1 'polypeptide(L)'
;MNPRPSPRGGEGRAPIGRKKPTTPWGYPALGRRSRKRNKYSDNLILRRRTNHLLKKFDKLNKKVEKEIIVTWSRASTIIPTMIGHTIAIHNGQEHLPIYITDSMVGHKLGEFAPTLNFRGHAKSDNRSRR
;
A
#
# COMPACT_ATOMS: atom_id res chain seq x y z
N MET A 1 -47.00 -6.82 15.98
CA MET A 1 -45.79 -7.28 15.26
C MET A 1 -44.69 -6.26 15.53
N ASN A 2 -43.68 -6.59 16.35
CA ASN A 2 -42.58 -5.64 16.59
C ASN A 2 -41.51 -5.75 15.51
N PRO A 3 -41.00 -4.62 14.97
CA PRO A 3 -40.01 -4.63 13.90
C PRO A 3 -38.67 -5.19 14.41
N ARG A 4 -38.01 -6.01 13.58
CA ARG A 4 -36.69 -6.58 13.88
C ARG A 4 -35.63 -5.45 13.87
N PRO A 5 -34.78 -5.33 14.89
CA PRO A 5 -33.75 -4.29 14.92
C PRO A 5 -32.60 -4.60 13.94
N SER A 6 -32.12 -3.56 13.25
CA SER A 6 -31.04 -3.60 12.26
C SER A 6 -29.66 -3.80 12.92
N PRO A 7 -28.72 -4.57 12.33
CA PRO A 7 -27.45 -4.97 12.98
C PRO A 7 -26.32 -3.92 12.91
N ARG A 8 -26.64 -2.65 12.59
CA ARG A 8 -25.65 -1.56 12.52
C ARG A 8 -25.99 -0.47 13.53
N GLY A 9 -25.10 -0.29 14.50
CA GLY A 9 -25.11 0.87 15.40
C GLY A 9 -25.16 0.48 16.86
N GLY A 10 -24.00 0.21 17.45
CA GLY A 10 -23.87 0.08 18.90
C GLY A 10 -24.08 1.45 19.54
N GLU A 11 -25.33 1.78 19.86
CA GLU A 11 -25.68 2.95 20.64
C GLU A 11 -25.08 2.79 22.03
N GLY A 12 -24.12 3.65 22.34
CA GLY A 12 -23.26 3.58 23.52
C GLY A 12 -23.97 3.89 24.84
N ARG A 13 -25.06 3.18 25.16
CA ARG A 13 -25.69 3.21 26.48
C ARG A 13 -25.56 1.85 27.17
N ALA A 14 -25.18 1.87 28.44
CA ALA A 14 -25.17 0.66 29.25
C ALA A 14 -26.63 0.25 29.57
N PRO A 15 -26.98 -1.04 29.43
CA PRO A 15 -28.28 -1.53 29.89
C PRO A 15 -28.42 -1.36 31.41
N ILE A 16 -29.65 -1.17 31.89
CA ILE A 16 -29.96 -0.92 33.30
C ILE A 16 -29.29 -2.00 34.19
N GLY A 17 -28.57 -1.58 35.23
CA GLY A 17 -27.86 -2.49 36.14
C GLY A 17 -26.48 -2.97 35.69
N ARG A 18 -25.92 -2.52 34.55
CA ARG A 18 -24.54 -2.85 34.14
C ARG A 18 -23.62 -1.64 34.14
N LYS A 19 -22.40 -1.81 34.69
CA LYS A 19 -21.36 -0.76 34.80
C LYS A 19 -20.79 -0.25 33.46
N LYS A 20 -21.04 -0.93 32.32
CA LYS A 20 -20.49 -0.57 31.00
C LYS A 20 -21.35 -1.12 29.85
N PRO A 21 -21.37 -0.48 28.67
CA PRO A 21 -22.09 -0.97 27.51
C PRO A 21 -21.58 -2.37 27.13
N THR A 22 -22.51 -3.28 26.88
CA THR A 22 -22.26 -4.71 26.65
C THR A 22 -23.06 -5.16 25.43
N THR A 23 -22.52 -6.06 24.61
CA THR A 23 -23.27 -6.70 23.53
C THR A 23 -24.42 -7.56 24.10
N PRO A 24 -25.44 -7.92 23.29
CA PRO A 24 -26.53 -8.79 23.72
C PRO A 24 -26.10 -10.15 24.30
N TRP A 25 -24.88 -10.60 23.97
CA TRP A 25 -24.28 -11.87 24.41
C TRP A 25 -23.37 -11.72 25.64
N GLY A 26 -23.36 -10.56 26.29
CA GLY A 26 -22.63 -10.35 27.54
C GLY A 26 -21.17 -9.90 27.41
N TYR A 27 -20.68 -9.62 26.20
CA TYR A 27 -19.30 -9.12 25.99
C TYR A 27 -19.21 -7.59 26.10
N PRO A 28 -18.18 -7.02 26.77
CA PRO A 28 -18.00 -5.57 26.85
C PRO A 28 -17.92 -4.93 25.45
N ALA A 29 -18.73 -3.89 25.20
CA ALA A 29 -18.84 -3.25 23.89
C ALA A 29 -17.67 -2.30 23.57
N LEU A 30 -16.88 -1.88 24.57
CA LEU A 30 -15.78 -0.93 24.40
C LEU A 30 -14.40 -1.57 24.63
N GLY A 31 -13.48 -1.28 23.70
CA GLY A 31 -12.03 -1.32 23.90
C GLY A 31 -11.34 -2.68 23.91
N ARG A 32 -12.06 -3.80 23.95
CA ARG A 32 -11.46 -5.14 23.80
C ARG A 32 -11.43 -5.51 22.33
N ARG A 33 -10.23 -5.82 21.79
CA ARG A 33 -10.11 -6.40 20.45
C ARG A 33 -10.92 -7.70 20.46
N SER A 34 -11.97 -7.78 19.63
CA SER A 34 -12.80 -8.99 19.46
C SER A 34 -11.99 -10.18 18.92
N ARG A 35 -10.81 -9.91 18.36
CA ARG A 35 -9.88 -10.89 17.81
C ARG A 35 -8.68 -11.11 18.76
N LYS A 36 -8.40 -12.40 19.07
CA LYS A 36 -7.16 -12.83 19.73
C LYS A 36 -5.94 -12.46 18.86
N ARG A 37 -4.83 -12.07 19.49
CA ARG A 37 -3.60 -11.59 18.82
C ARG A 37 -2.87 -12.64 17.96
N ASN A 38 -3.10 -13.93 18.21
CA ASN A 38 -2.45 -15.05 17.55
C ASN A 38 -3.52 -16.05 17.05
N LYS A 39 -4.24 -15.72 15.98
CA LYS A 39 -5.15 -16.67 15.30
C LYS A 39 -4.45 -17.25 14.07
N TYR A 40 -4.79 -18.49 13.72
CA TYR A 40 -4.27 -19.14 12.49
C TYR A 40 -4.52 -18.31 11.23
N SER A 41 -5.64 -17.58 11.19
CA SER A 41 -6.02 -16.70 10.08
C SER A 41 -5.33 -15.33 10.10
N ASP A 42 -4.39 -15.07 11.02
CA ASP A 42 -3.58 -13.84 11.01
C ASP A 42 -2.66 -13.77 9.79
N ASN A 43 -2.15 -14.93 9.33
CA ASN A 43 -1.36 -15.01 8.10
C ASN A 43 -2.18 -14.70 6.84
N LEU A 44 -3.51 -14.82 6.91
CA LEU A 44 -4.42 -14.51 5.80
C LEU A 44 -4.83 -13.03 5.76
N ILE A 45 -4.44 -12.23 6.76
CA ILE A 45 -4.76 -10.81 6.76
C ILE A 45 -3.75 -10.04 5.89
N LEU A 46 -4.21 -9.60 4.72
CA LEU A 46 -3.49 -8.72 3.77
C LEU A 46 -3.06 -7.35 4.35
N ARG A 47 -3.40 -7.03 5.60
CA ARG A 47 -3.11 -5.74 6.24
C ARG A 47 -1.62 -5.52 6.46
N ARG A 48 -0.82 -6.58 6.51
CA ARG A 48 0.64 -6.49 6.59
C ARG A 48 1.19 -6.50 5.16
N ARG A 49 1.12 -5.36 4.47
CA ARG A 49 1.90 -5.16 3.24
C ARG A 49 3.35 -5.51 3.58
N THR A 50 3.83 -6.61 3.00
CA THR A 50 5.20 -7.07 3.16
C THR A 50 6.10 -6.06 2.47
N ASN A 51 6.81 -5.25 3.25
CA ASN A 51 7.81 -4.30 2.75
C ASN A 51 9.05 -5.06 2.25
N HIS A 52 8.88 -5.85 1.19
CA HIS A 52 9.91 -6.68 0.59
C HIS A 52 11.07 -5.83 0.05
N LEU A 53 10.74 -4.63 -0.47
CA LEU A 53 11.72 -3.68 -0.97
C LEU A 53 12.65 -3.18 0.15
N LEU A 54 12.10 -2.73 1.28
CA LEU A 54 12.91 -2.22 2.40
C LEU A 54 13.85 -3.29 2.97
N LYS A 55 13.36 -4.53 3.12
CA LYS A 55 14.20 -5.64 3.59
C LYS A 55 15.39 -5.92 2.67
N LYS A 56 15.24 -5.73 1.35
CA LYS A 56 16.36 -5.87 0.40
C LYS A 56 17.40 -4.77 0.62
N PHE A 57 16.96 -3.51 0.77
CA PHE A 57 17.87 -2.40 1.06
C PHE A 57 18.59 -2.55 2.40
N ASP A 58 17.90 -2.98 3.46
CA ASP A 58 18.54 -3.23 4.76
C ASP A 58 19.63 -4.32 4.68
N LYS A 59 19.47 -5.29 3.76
CA LYS A 59 20.46 -6.36 3.54
C LYS A 59 21.65 -5.85 2.72
N LEU A 60 21.40 -5.06 1.68
CA LEU A 60 22.45 -4.53 0.79
C LEU A 60 23.30 -3.48 1.50
N ASN A 61 22.67 -2.59 2.29
CA ASN A 61 23.39 -1.61 3.10
C ASN A 61 24.36 -2.25 4.10
N LYS A 62 24.04 -3.44 4.64
CA LYS A 62 24.95 -4.19 5.52
C LYS A 62 26.16 -4.77 4.80
N LYS A 63 26.03 -5.06 3.51
CA LYS A 63 27.08 -5.68 2.70
C LYS A 63 27.96 -4.69 1.94
N VAL A 64 27.58 -3.41 1.90
CA VAL A 64 28.24 -2.38 1.08
C VAL A 64 28.26 -2.76 -0.41
N GLU A 65 27.27 -3.55 -0.85
CA GLU A 65 27.14 -3.99 -2.24
C GLU A 65 26.11 -3.13 -2.96
N LYS A 66 26.50 -2.55 -4.10
CA LYS A 66 25.62 -1.75 -4.97
C LYS A 66 25.12 -2.60 -6.14
N GLU A 67 24.24 -3.55 -5.83
CA GLU A 67 23.60 -4.40 -6.83
C GLU A 67 22.34 -3.74 -7.43
N ILE A 68 21.97 -4.17 -8.63
CA ILE A 68 20.73 -3.75 -9.28
C ILE A 68 19.54 -4.44 -8.60
N ILE A 69 18.63 -3.65 -8.02
CA ILE A 69 17.48 -4.18 -7.30
C ILE A 69 16.27 -4.24 -8.22
N VAL A 70 15.81 -5.44 -8.54
CA VAL A 70 14.57 -5.64 -9.30
C VAL A 70 13.34 -5.48 -8.40
N THR A 71 12.37 -4.67 -8.87
CA THR A 71 11.11 -4.38 -8.18
C THR A 71 9.89 -4.32 -9.11
N TRP A 72 8.79 -4.90 -8.63
CA TRP A 72 7.44 -4.71 -9.19
C TRP A 72 6.63 -3.66 -8.42
N SER A 73 7.16 -3.18 -7.29
CA SER A 73 6.42 -2.31 -6.36
C SER A 73 6.50 -0.84 -6.77
N ARG A 74 5.70 -0.45 -7.77
CA ARG A 74 5.61 0.94 -8.25
C ARG A 74 5.00 1.92 -7.24
N ALA A 75 4.19 1.44 -6.30
CA ALA A 75 3.53 2.26 -5.30
C ALA A 75 4.44 2.66 -4.12
N SER A 76 5.65 2.09 -4.03
CA SER A 76 6.61 2.39 -2.97
C SER A 76 7.17 3.81 -3.15
N THR A 77 7.35 4.49 -2.02
CA THR A 77 7.92 5.85 -1.96
C THR A 77 9.42 5.77 -1.73
N ILE A 78 10.17 6.63 -2.40
CA ILE A 78 11.63 6.68 -2.29
C ILE A 78 12.01 7.27 -0.94
N ILE A 79 12.90 6.59 -0.23
CA ILE A 79 13.43 6.95 1.09
C ILE A 79 14.91 7.32 0.92
N PRO A 80 15.48 8.24 1.73
CA PRO A 80 16.90 8.61 1.64
C PRO A 80 17.88 7.43 1.66
N THR A 81 17.53 6.33 2.33
CA THR A 81 18.35 5.11 2.38
C THR A 81 18.50 4.39 1.02
N MET A 82 17.71 4.77 0.02
CA MET A 82 17.77 4.22 -1.34
C MET A 82 18.67 5.04 -2.27
N ILE A 83 19.16 6.21 -1.84
CA ILE A 83 20.04 7.07 -2.64
C ILE A 83 21.31 6.30 -3.01
N GLY A 84 21.76 6.48 -4.25
CA GLY A 84 22.98 5.84 -4.75
C GLY A 84 22.83 4.38 -5.17
N HIS A 85 21.60 3.86 -5.18
CA HIS A 85 21.28 2.52 -5.68
C HIS A 85 20.60 2.59 -7.05
N THR A 86 20.79 1.54 -7.84
CA THR A 86 20.08 1.35 -9.11
C THR A 86 18.91 0.39 -8.91
N ILE A 87 17.71 0.87 -9.19
CA ILE A 87 16.47 0.10 -9.06
C ILE A 87 15.92 -0.20 -10.45
N ALA A 88 15.74 -1.47 -10.77
CA ALA A 88 15.07 -1.91 -11.98
C ALA A 88 13.55 -2.00 -11.73
N ILE A 89 12.80 -1.02 -12.24
CA ILE A 89 11.36 -0.85 -11.97
C ILE A 89 10.54 -1.44 -13.11
N HIS A 90 9.60 -2.33 -12.79
CA HIS A 90 8.71 -2.91 -13.78
C HIS A 90 7.72 -1.88 -14.33
N ASN A 91 7.67 -1.69 -15.65
CA ASN A 91 6.73 -0.78 -16.32
C ASN A 91 5.47 -1.48 -16.88
N GLY A 92 5.41 -2.80 -16.84
CA GLY A 92 4.33 -3.61 -17.43
C GLY A 92 4.81 -4.56 -18.53
N GLN A 93 5.99 -4.30 -19.12
CA GLN A 93 6.62 -5.13 -20.13
C GLN A 93 8.04 -5.53 -19.73
N GLU A 94 8.83 -4.57 -19.25
CA GLU A 94 10.23 -4.76 -18.87
C GLU A 94 10.58 -4.04 -17.56
N HIS A 95 11.81 -4.24 -17.08
CA HIS A 95 12.33 -3.53 -15.92
C HIS A 95 13.32 -2.45 -16.37
N LEU A 96 12.97 -1.19 -16.14
CA LEU A 96 13.81 -0.04 -16.47
C LEU A 96 14.78 0.22 -15.32
N PRO A 97 16.11 0.16 -15.53
CA PRO A 97 17.10 0.47 -14.50
C PRO A 97 17.19 1.99 -14.29
N ILE A 98 16.89 2.44 -13.07
CA ILE A 98 16.88 3.85 -12.68
C ILE A 98 17.81 4.05 -11.49
N TYR A 99 18.76 4.96 -11.66
CA TYR A 99 19.66 5.37 -10.58
C TYR A 99 18.99 6.43 -9.70
N ILE A 100 18.94 6.18 -8.38
CA ILE A 100 18.22 7.05 -7.45
C ILE A 100 19.12 8.19 -6.96
N THR A 101 18.64 9.41 -7.16
CA THR A 101 19.26 10.66 -6.69
C THR A 101 18.49 11.27 -5.52
N ASP A 102 19.09 12.22 -4.81
CA ASP A 102 18.49 12.88 -3.64
C ASP A 102 17.19 13.64 -3.99
N SER A 103 17.14 14.28 -5.15
CA SER A 103 15.95 14.99 -5.65
C SER A 103 14.74 14.09 -5.90
N MET A 104 14.92 12.77 -5.93
CA MET A 104 13.83 11.80 -6.13
C MET A 104 13.18 11.37 -4.81
N VAL A 105 13.72 11.75 -3.65
CA VAL A 105 13.17 11.39 -2.34
C VAL A 105 11.75 11.95 -2.19
N GLY A 106 10.83 11.13 -1.66
CA GLY A 106 9.43 11.50 -1.49
C GLY A 106 8.52 11.20 -2.69
N HIS A 107 9.09 10.98 -3.87
CA HIS A 107 8.34 10.53 -5.05
C HIS A 107 8.06 9.03 -5.02
N LYS A 108 7.07 8.58 -5.81
CA LYS A 108 6.81 7.15 -6.01
C LYS A 108 7.67 6.57 -7.12
N LEU A 109 8.13 5.33 -6.93
CA LEU A 109 8.90 4.59 -7.93
C LEU A 109 8.20 4.52 -9.29
N GLY A 110 6.86 4.47 -9.30
CA GLY A 110 6.07 4.42 -10.54
C GLY A 110 6.12 5.69 -11.40
N GLU A 111 6.50 6.83 -10.84
CA GLU A 111 6.59 8.12 -11.57
C GLU A 111 7.75 8.12 -12.57
N PHE A 112 8.80 7.36 -12.29
CA PHE A 112 10.00 7.28 -13.12
C PHE A 112 9.93 6.17 -14.18
N ALA A 113 8.90 5.32 -14.15
CA ALA A 113 8.71 4.19 -15.07
C ALA A 113 7.44 4.40 -15.92
N PRO A 114 7.55 4.98 -17.13
CA PRO A 114 6.41 5.19 -18.03
C PRO A 114 5.85 3.84 -18.52
N THR A 115 4.53 3.73 -18.57
CA THR A 115 3.84 2.45 -18.87
C THR A 115 3.36 2.32 -20.31
N LEU A 116 3.27 3.44 -21.03
CA LEU A 116 2.77 3.47 -22.41
C LEU A 116 3.68 4.38 -23.23
N ASN A 117 4.02 3.95 -24.44
CA ASN A 117 4.68 4.80 -25.42
C ASN A 117 3.62 5.61 -26.17
N PHE A 118 3.24 6.75 -25.60
CA PHE A 118 2.27 7.65 -26.22
C PHE A 118 2.92 8.37 -27.42
N ARG A 119 2.52 7.99 -28.64
CA ARG A 119 3.01 8.59 -29.89
C ARG A 119 2.25 9.84 -30.33
N GLY A 120 1.33 10.35 -29.49
CA GLY A 120 0.39 11.40 -29.88
C GLY A 120 -0.81 10.83 -30.64
N HIS A 121 -1.86 11.66 -30.73
CA HIS A 121 -2.97 11.39 -31.65
C HIS A 121 -2.57 11.92 -33.03
N ALA A 122 -2.76 11.11 -34.08
CA ALA A 122 -2.56 11.55 -35.45
C ALA A 122 -3.44 12.78 -35.71
N LYS A 123 -2.81 13.95 -35.92
CA LYS A 123 -3.54 15.13 -36.36
C LYS A 123 -3.89 14.93 -37.83
N SER A 124 -5.17 15.02 -38.17
CA SER A 124 -5.57 15.10 -39.57
C SER A 124 -5.07 16.44 -40.12
N ASP A 125 -4.10 16.40 -41.04
CA ASP A 125 -3.65 17.58 -41.78
C ASP A 125 -4.72 17.99 -42.82
N ASN A 126 -5.88 18.45 -42.35
CA ASN A 126 -6.82 19.18 -43.21
C ASN A 126 -6.32 20.63 -43.38
N ARG A 127 -5.10 20.80 -43.91
CA ARG A 127 -4.69 22.08 -44.51
C ARG A 127 -5.35 22.13 -45.88
N SER A 128 -6.52 22.74 -45.98
CA SER A 128 -7.00 23.16 -47.29
C SER A 128 -5.97 24.15 -47.85
N ARG A 129 -5.34 23.82 -48.99
CA ARG A 129 -4.61 24.80 -49.79
C ARG A 129 -5.60 25.90 -50.17
N ARG A 130 -5.41 27.11 -49.63
CA ARG A 130 -6.01 28.34 -50.16
C ARG A 130 -5.16 28.85 -51.30
#